data_AF-A0A642PMB8-F1
#
_entry.id   AF-A0A642PMB8-F1
#
_cell.length_a   1.000
_cell.length_b   1.000
_cell.length_c   1.000
_cell.angle_alpha   90.00
_cell.angle_beta   90.00
_cell.angle_gamma   90.00
#
_symmetry.space_group_name_H-M   'P 1'
#
loop_
_entity.id
_entity.type
_entity.pdbx_description
1 polymer ?
#
loop_
_entity_poly.entity_id
_entity_poly.type
_entity_poly.pdbx_seq_one_letter_code
_entity_poly.pdbx_strand_id
1 'polypeptide(L)'
;MNFLENEFFLLAVTFGIFFLAKLLQKKTGIMLLNPILLTIAILIVFLKMTHISYETYNEGGHLIEFWLKPAVVALGVPLYLQLETIKKQLLPIMLSQLAGCIVGVISVVLIAKLMGASDEIIYSL
;
A
#
# COMPACT_ATOMS: atom_id res chain seq x y z
N MET A 1 14.27 -22.39 15.92
CA MET A 1 14.50 -21.02 15.43
C MET A 1 14.36 -21.06 13.92
N ASN A 2 13.13 -20.96 13.43
CA ASN A 2 12.83 -21.10 12.00
C ASN A 2 13.43 -19.91 11.26
N PHE A 3 14.45 -20.15 10.42
CA PHE A 3 15.10 -19.12 9.59
C PHE A 3 14.09 -18.27 8.78
N LEU A 4 12.93 -18.86 8.46
CA LEU A 4 11.83 -18.24 7.74
C LEU A 4 11.07 -17.16 8.52
N GLU A 5 11.13 -17.16 9.85
CA GLU A 5 10.46 -16.18 10.72
C GLU A 5 11.38 -15.01 11.09
N ASN A 6 12.61 -14.99 10.59
CA ASN A 6 13.54 -13.90 10.87
C ASN A 6 13.10 -12.61 10.16
N GLU A 7 13.02 -11.50 10.91
CA GLU A 7 12.62 -10.18 10.42
C GLU A 7 13.41 -9.74 9.18
N PHE A 8 14.73 -9.95 9.17
CA PHE A 8 15.59 -9.58 8.04
C PHE A 8 15.35 -10.47 6.82
N PHE A 9 15.03 -11.74 7.03
CA PHE A 9 14.67 -12.65 5.94
C PHE A 9 13.35 -12.23 5.29
N LEU A 10 12.32 -11.97 6.08
CA LEU A 10 11.02 -11.50 5.59
C LEU A 10 11.14 -10.16 4.87
N LEU A 11 11.94 -9.23 5.40
CA LEU A 11 12.26 -7.97 4.75
C LEU A 11 12.96 -8.19 3.39
N ALA A 12 13.96 -9.08 3.34
CA ALA A 12 14.67 -9.41 2.11
C ALA A 12 13.74 -10.05 1.07
N VAL A 13 12.79 -10.90 1.50
CA VAL A 13 11.75 -11.47 0.64
C VAL A 13 10.86 -10.38 0.05
N THR A 14 10.39 -9.43 0.86
CA THR A 14 9.58 -8.29 0.38
C THR A 14 10.32 -7.47 -0.67
N PHE A 15 11.57 -7.08 -0.41
CA PHE A 15 12.37 -6.36 -1.40
C PHE A 15 12.64 -7.20 -2.64
N GLY A 16 12.98 -8.48 -2.48
CA GLY A 16 13.23 -9.40 -3.58
C GLY A 16 12.04 -9.53 -4.52
N ILE A 17 10.84 -9.77 -3.97
CA ILE A 17 9.60 -9.84 -4.74
C ILE A 17 9.32 -8.50 -5.42
N PHE A 18 9.47 -7.38 -4.72
CA PHE A 18 9.26 -6.05 -5.30
C PHE A 18 10.20 -5.76 -6.47
N PHE A 19 11.49 -6.07 -6.35
CA PHE A 19 12.44 -5.90 -7.44
C PHE A 19 12.10 -6.80 -8.63
N LEU A 20 11.74 -8.06 -8.41
CA LEU A 20 11.31 -8.96 -9.48
C LEU A 20 10.03 -8.45 -10.15
N ALA A 21 9.04 -8.00 -9.38
CA ALA A 21 7.81 -7.41 -9.87
C ALA A 21 8.07 -6.15 -10.71
N LYS A 22 9.01 -5.30 -10.27
CA LYS A 22 9.44 -4.10 -11.01
C LYS A 22 10.15 -4.45 -12.31
N LEU A 23 11.03 -5.46 -12.31
CA LEU A 23 11.68 -5.95 -13.52
C LEU A 23 10.67 -6.54 -14.50
N LEU A 24 9.68 -7.28 -14.00
CA LEU A 24 8.61 -7.85 -14.81
C LEU A 24 7.75 -6.75 -15.42
N GLN A 25 7.31 -5.75 -14.65
CA GLN A 25 6.56 -4.61 -15.16
C GLN A 25 7.36 -3.85 -16.23
N LYS A 26 8.66 -3.62 -16.00
CA LYS A 26 9.53 -2.94 -16.96
C LYS A 26 9.67 -3.72 -18.28
N LYS A 27 9.74 -5.05 -18.21
CA LYS A 27 9.85 -5.91 -19.42
C LYS A 27 8.55 -6.02 -20.20
N THR A 28 7.43 -6.12 -19.49
CA THR A 28 6.11 -6.33 -20.12
C THR A 28 5.48 -5.02 -20.58
N GLY A 29 5.80 -3.89 -19.92
CA GLY A 29 5.21 -2.58 -20.21
C GLY A 29 3.72 -2.47 -19.84
N ILE A 30 3.14 -3.49 -19.22
CA ILE A 30 1.70 -3.54 -18.90
C ILE A 30 1.45 -2.70 -17.66
N MET A 31 0.63 -1.65 -17.80
CA MET A 31 0.28 -0.73 -16.71
C MET A 31 -0.44 -1.43 -15.54
N LEU A 32 -1.17 -2.52 -15.82
CA LEU A 32 -1.88 -3.33 -14.83
C LEU A 32 -0.93 -4.11 -13.89
N LEU A 33 0.30 -4.41 -14.31
CA LEU A 33 1.30 -5.10 -13.50
C LEU A 33 1.98 -4.12 -12.53
N ASN A 34 1.20 -3.45 -11.68
CA ASN A 34 1.74 -2.57 -10.66
C ASN A 34 2.64 -3.40 -9.71
N PRO A 35 3.93 -3.06 -9.55
CA PRO A 35 4.86 -3.83 -8.76
C PRO A 35 4.43 -3.95 -7.30
N ILE A 36 3.78 -2.92 -6.76
CA ILE A 36 3.27 -2.92 -5.38
C ILE A 36 2.16 -3.96 -5.25
N LEU A 37 1.14 -3.91 -6.12
CA LEU A 37 0.03 -4.87 -6.08
C LEU A 37 0.50 -6.30 -6.28
N LEU A 38 1.41 -6.52 -7.23
CA LEU A 38 1.97 -7.85 -7.48
C LEU A 38 2.79 -8.34 -6.27
N THR A 39 3.53 -7.46 -5.61
CA THR A 39 4.28 -7.81 -4.40
C THR A 39 3.34 -8.22 -3.27
N ILE A 40 2.28 -7.45 -3.03
CA ILE A 40 1.27 -7.78 -2.00
C ILE A 40 0.62 -9.14 -2.31
N ALA A 41 0.21 -9.37 -3.55
CA ALA A 41 -0.43 -10.62 -3.95
C ALA A 41 0.50 -11.84 -3.73
N ILE A 42 1.76 -11.73 -4.15
CA ILE A 42 2.76 -12.80 -3.98
C ILE A 42 3.07 -13.01 -2.48
N LEU A 43 3.19 -11.93 -1.70
CA LEU A 43 3.43 -12.04 -0.25
C LEU A 43 2.28 -12.72 0.48
N ILE A 44 1.02 -12.41 0.14
CA ILE A 44 -0.15 -13.09 0.73
C ILE A 44 -0.09 -14.59 0.45
N VAL A 45 0.24 -14.99 -0.78
CA VAL A 45 0.38 -16.41 -1.14
C VAL A 45 1.55 -17.04 -0.37
N PHE A 46 2.69 -16.36 -0.31
CA PHE A 46 3.87 -16.82 0.40
C PHE A 46 3.60 -17.05 1.88
N LEU A 47 3.04 -16.07 2.59
CA LEU A 47 2.72 -16.17 4.03
C LEU A 47 1.70 -17.28 4.31
N LYS A 48 0.70 -17.46 3.44
CA LYS A 48 -0.26 -18.57 3.56
C LYS A 48 0.40 -19.94 3.35
N MET A 49 1.32 -20.07 2.40
CA MET A 49 2.03 -21.33 2.14
C MET A 49 3.04 -21.69 3.24
N THR A 50 3.68 -20.69 3.84
CA THR A 50 4.66 -20.88 4.93
C THR A 50 4.01 -20.91 6.32
N HIS A 51 2.70 -20.66 6.42
CA HIS A 51 1.95 -20.55 7.67
C HIS A 51 2.52 -19.51 8.65
N ILE A 52 3.21 -18.49 8.15
CA ILE A 52 3.74 -17.38 8.96
C ILE A 52 2.59 -16.42 9.27
N SER A 53 2.42 -16.04 10.54
CA SER A 53 1.39 -15.08 10.93
C SER A 53 1.71 -13.70 10.36
N TYR A 54 0.66 -12.91 10.09
CA TYR A 54 0.83 -11.53 9.67
C TYR A 54 1.56 -10.70 10.73
N GLU A 55 1.36 -11.01 12.01
CA GLU A 55 2.03 -10.32 13.13
C GLU A 55 3.56 -10.47 13.05
N THR A 56 4.07 -11.69 12.85
CA THR A 56 5.52 -11.95 12.68
C THR A 56 6.08 -11.25 11.43
N TYR A 57 5.32 -11.20 10.34
CA TYR A 57 5.70 -10.41 9.17
C TYR A 57 5.73 -8.90 9.47
N ASN A 58 4.75 -8.41 10.23
CA ASN A 58 4.60 -7.00 10.55
C ASN A 58 5.71 -6.49 11.49
N GLU A 59 6.26 -7.34 12.36
CA GLU A 59 7.46 -7.02 13.15
C GLU A 59 8.63 -6.59 12.25
N GLY A 60 8.93 -7.37 11.21
CA GLY A 60 9.96 -7.02 10.20
C GLY A 60 9.55 -5.83 9.30
N GLY A 61 8.25 -5.57 9.16
CA GLY A 61 7.68 -4.44 8.42
C GLY A 61 7.99 -3.07 9.04
N HIS A 62 8.34 -3.00 10.33
CA HIS A 62 8.61 -1.75 11.03
C HIS A 62 9.72 -0.92 10.38
N LEU A 63 10.73 -1.57 9.77
CA LEU A 63 11.78 -0.86 9.03
C LEU A 63 11.22 -0.13 7.80
N ILE A 64 10.30 -0.76 7.07
CA ILE A 64 9.63 -0.11 5.92
C ILE A 64 8.79 1.07 6.42
N GLU A 65 8.03 0.87 7.50
CA GLU A 65 7.21 1.92 8.10
C GLU A 65 8.05 3.10 8.62
N PHE A 66 9.20 2.81 9.23
CA PHE A 66 10.14 3.83 9.70
C PHE A 66 10.61 4.71 8.55
N TRP A 67 10.97 4.13 7.39
CA TRP A 67 11.42 4.87 6.21
C TRP A 67 10.27 5.55 5.44
N LEU A 68 9.04 5.03 5.56
CA LEU A 68 7.87 5.66 4.96
C LEU A 68 7.62 7.04 5.57
N LYS A 69 7.77 7.20 6.89
CA LYS A 69 7.58 8.47 7.60
C LYS A 69 8.45 9.63 7.04
N PRO A 70 9.79 9.54 6.97
CA PRO A 70 10.62 10.59 6.38
C PRO A 70 10.40 10.74 4.87
N ALA A 71 10.04 9.67 4.15
CA ALA A 71 9.66 9.79 2.74
C ALA A 71 8.40 10.65 2.55
N VAL A 72 7.38 10.48 3.40
CA VAL A 72 6.18 11.31 3.40
C VAL A 72 6.50 12.77 3.76
N VAL A 73 7.39 13.00 4.74
CA VAL A 73 7.87 14.35 5.06
C VAL A 73 8.62 14.97 3.88
N ALA A 74 9.46 14.19 3.18
CA ALA A 74 10.20 14.66 2.01
C ALA A 74 9.28 15.04 0.84
N LEU A 75 8.10 14.42 0.71
CA LEU A 75 7.07 14.85 -0.24
C LEU A 75 6.50 16.25 0.08
N GLY A 76 6.72 16.77 1.29
CA GLY A 76 6.42 18.16 1.62
C GLY A 76 7.24 19.17 0.80
N VAL A 77 8.46 18.82 0.39
CA VAL A 77 9.33 19.69 -0.42
C VAL A 77 8.73 20.00 -1.79
N PRO A 78 8.36 19.02 -2.64
CA PRO A 78 7.73 19.32 -3.93
C PRO A 78 6.38 20.02 -3.77
N LEU A 79 5.62 19.74 -2.71
CA LEU A 79 4.39 20.47 -2.40
C LEU A 79 4.67 21.94 -2.07
N TYR A 80 5.71 22.21 -1.27
CA TYR A 80 6.16 23.56 -0.95
C TYR A 80 6.55 24.34 -2.21
N LEU A 81 7.33 23.72 -3.10
CA LEU A 81 7.77 24.32 -4.36
C LEU A 81 6.59 24.62 -5.32
N GLN A 82 5.48 23.91 -5.21
CA GLN A 82 4.29 24.09 -6.05
C GLN A 82 3.15 24.82 -5.33
N LEU A 83 3.39 25.44 -4.17
CA LEU A 83 2.34 26.06 -3.34
C LEU A 83 1.53 27.12 -4.08
N GLU A 84 2.15 27.93 -4.94
CA GLU A 84 1.42 28.95 -5.70
C GLU A 84 0.40 28.34 -6.66
N THR A 85 0.77 27.25 -7.34
CA THR A 85 -0.12 26.50 -8.23
C THR A 85 -1.25 25.85 -7.43
N ILE A 86 -0.92 25.23 -6.30
CA ILE A 86 -1.91 24.62 -5.40
C ILE A 86 -2.92 25.67 -4.90
N LYS A 87 -2.45 26.84 -4.48
CA LYS A 87 -3.32 27.95 -4.03
C LYS A 87 -4.27 28.42 -5.14
N LYS A 88 -3.79 28.53 -6.39
CA LYS A 88 -4.64 28.89 -7.54
C LYS A 88 -5.71 27.84 -7.84
N GLN A 89 -5.46 26.57 -7.51
CA GLN A 89 -6.35 25.43 -7.77
C GLN A 89 -7.02 24.87 -6.50
N LEU A 90 -6.97 25.60 -5.39
CA LEU A 90 -7.40 25.09 -4.09
C LEU A 90 -8.87 24.66 -4.08
N LEU A 91 -9.74 25.44 -4.72
CA LEU A 91 -11.18 25.16 -4.77
C LEU A 91 -11.49 23.89 -5.60
N PRO A 92 -10.97 23.72 -6.84
CA PRO A 92 -11.06 22.45 -7.56
C PRO A 92 -10.51 21.24 -6.77
N ILE A 93 -9.36 21.39 -6.12
CA ILE A 93 -8.74 20.33 -5.31
C ILE A 93 -9.67 19.92 -4.16
N MET A 94 -10.18 20.90 -3.40
CA MET A 94 -11.06 20.65 -2.27
C MET A 94 -12.36 19.96 -2.68
N LEU A 95 -13.02 20.43 -3.74
CA LEU A 95 -14.28 19.84 -4.20
C LEU A 95 -14.08 18.43 -4.78
N SER A 96 -13.05 18.23 -5.60
CA SER A 96 -12.75 16.92 -6.18
C SER A 96 -12.33 15.90 -5.11
N GLN A 97 -11.52 16.31 -4.14
CA GLN A 97 -11.13 15.46 -3.02
C GLN A 97 -12.32 15.09 -2.15
N LEU A 98 -13.19 16.06 -1.81
CA LEU A 98 -14.37 15.79 -0.99
C LEU A 98 -15.35 14.85 -1.70
N ALA A 99 -15.62 15.09 -2.98
CA ALA A 99 -16.45 14.19 -3.78
C ALA A 99 -15.82 12.79 -3.88
N GLY A 100 -14.52 12.70 -4.12
CA GLY A 100 -13.77 11.45 -4.19
C GLY A 100 -13.81 10.67 -2.87
N CYS A 101 -13.64 11.34 -1.73
CA CYS A 101 -13.73 10.71 -0.41
C CYS A 101 -15.14 10.16 -0.16
N ILE A 102 -16.19 10.96 -0.41
CA ILE A 102 -17.57 10.51 -0.20
C ILE A 102 -17.89 9.30 -1.08
N VAL A 103 -17.58 9.39 -2.38
CA VAL A 103 -17.81 8.29 -3.32
C VAL A 103 -16.97 7.07 -2.94
N GLY A 104 -15.71 7.26 -2.54
CA GLY A 104 -14.81 6.19 -2.13
C GLY A 104 -15.32 5.41 -0.93
N VAL A 105 -15.67 6.12 0.16
CA VAL A 105 -16.21 5.52 1.39
C VAL A 105 -17.51 4.77 1.08
N ILE A 106 -18.46 5.41 0.40
CA ILE A 106 -19.74 4.78 0.04
C ILE A 106 -19.50 3.52 -0.80
N SER A 107 -18.62 3.60 -1.80
CA SER A 107 -18.32 2.48 -2.70
C SER A 107 -17.70 1.30 -1.95
N VAL A 108 -16.69 1.56 -1.12
CA VAL A 108 -15.99 0.54 -0.34
C VAL A 108 -16.94 -0.15 0.64
N VAL A 109 -17.76 0.62 1.38
CA VAL A 109 -18.74 0.08 2.34
C VAL A 109 -19.79 -0.78 1.64
N LEU A 110 -20.34 -0.31 0.50
CA LEU A 110 -21.33 -1.08 -0.26
C LEU A 110 -20.76 -2.38 -0.80
N ILE A 111 -19.57 -2.35 -1.40
CA ILE A 111 -18.90 -3.54 -1.92
C ILE A 111 -18.60 -4.53 -0.79
N ALA A 112 -18.04 -4.06 0.33
CA ALA A 112 -17.73 -4.91 1.48
C ALA A 112 -18.98 -5.60 2.03
N LYS A 113 -20.10 -4.87 2.16
CA LYS A 113 -21.38 -5.43 2.58
C LYS A 113 -21.94 -6.46 1.59
N LEU A 114 -21.84 -6.19 0.29
CA LEU A 114 -22.28 -7.12 -0.76
C LEU A 114 -21.43 -8.40 -0.80
N MET A 115 -20.15 -8.31 -0.45
CA MET A 115 -19.25 -9.45 -0.33
C MET A 115 -19.39 -10.21 1.02
N GLY A 116 -20.25 -9.73 1.93
CA GLY A 116 -20.49 -10.36 3.22
C GLY A 116 -19.38 -10.15 4.26
N ALA A 117 -18.64 -9.03 4.18
CA ALA A 117 -17.68 -8.66 5.21
C ALA A 117 -18.37 -8.46 6.58
N SER A 118 -17.66 -8.75 7.67
CA SER A 118 -18.19 -8.52 9.02
C SER A 118 -18.35 -7.03 9.32
N ASP A 119 -19.26 -6.69 10.24
CA ASP A 119 -19.48 -5.31 10.67
C ASP A 119 -18.20 -4.67 11.22
N GLU A 120 -17.36 -5.44 11.91
CA GLU A 120 -16.05 -4.99 12.40
C GLU A 120 -15.13 -4.51 11.26
N ILE A 121 -15.07 -5.26 10.16
CA ILE A 121 -14.29 -4.86 8.97
C ILE A 121 -14.93 -3.63 8.33
N ILE A 122 -16.26 -3.60 8.19
CA ILE A 122 -16.97 -2.49 7.55
C ILE A 122 -16.76 -1.17 8.33
N TYR A 123 -16.79 -1.18 9.66
CA TYR A 123 -16.58 0.02 10.48
C TYR A 123 -15.12 0.48 10.53
N SER A 124 -14.17 -0.37 10.13
CA SER A 124 -12.74 -0.02 10.05
C SER A 124 -12.34 0.69 8.75
N LEU A 125 -13.24 0.72 7.75
CA LEU A 125 -13.03 1.29 6.41
C LEU A 125 -13.45 2.76 6.36
#